data_AF-A0A662M9Q3-F1
#
_entry.id   AF-A0A662M9Q3-F1
#
_cell.length_a   1.000
_cell.length_b   1.000
_cell.length_c   1.000
_cell.angle_alpha   90.00
_cell.angle_beta   90.00
_cell.angle_gamma   90.00
#
_symmetry.space_group_name_H-M   'P 1'
#
loop_
_entity.id
_entity.type
_entity.pdbx_description
1 polymer ?
#
loop_
_entity_poly.entity_id
_entity_poly.type
_entity_poly.pdbx_seq_one_letter_code
_entity_poly.pdbx_strand_id
1 'polypeptide(L)'
;MRAFWITENVAFGPIPMHVDYDDIVRKFDVVVSLIEDEEYRRYHYDTSYFEDMGLKVIKLPTQDFRAPKLVPAMWLLGEILRMDEKGMKVYVHCVGGLGRSGSIAAAYLSYKYGLNHEKAIREVRKKRPGSVQAREQEKFVERVYKIIKRCREDILYKKSLEFLNKLSEDIVLTVSTAVSVYVDIADVFTENPEYCDVYLGMIGELIEGKVNYSESIDMDLVSFSKDLGAALGDKFSCILFNIDSDEITLILECFSYCEAELSMILEKYRDVLSRKVSKEISVTVEYF
;
A
#
# COMPACT_ATOMS: atom_id res chain seq x y z
N MET A 1 -23.17 16.97 -2.51
CA MET A 1 -22.20 16.38 -1.54
C MET A 1 -21.02 17.31 -1.31
N ARG A 2 -20.35 17.23 -0.15
CA ARG A 2 -19.12 17.97 0.12
C ARG A 2 -17.88 17.15 -0.27
N ALA A 3 -17.22 17.54 -1.35
CA ALA A 3 -15.89 17.06 -1.70
C ALA A 3 -14.81 17.94 -1.04
N PHE A 4 -13.74 17.31 -0.55
CA PHE A 4 -12.62 17.97 0.13
C PHE A 4 -11.40 17.98 -0.79
N TRP A 5 -11.16 19.12 -1.44
CA TRP A 5 -10.05 19.30 -2.37
C TRP A 5 -8.70 19.37 -1.64
N ILE A 6 -7.76 18.53 -2.09
CA ILE A 6 -6.38 18.46 -1.59
C ILE A 6 -5.39 19.00 -2.64
N THR A 7 -5.76 18.97 -3.91
CA THR A 7 -5.13 19.71 -5.01
C THR A 7 -6.21 20.42 -5.82
N GLU A 8 -5.84 21.07 -6.93
CA GLU A 8 -6.81 21.64 -7.87
C GLU A 8 -7.71 20.56 -8.52
N ASN A 9 -7.15 19.36 -8.75
CA ASN A 9 -7.81 18.30 -9.49
C ASN A 9 -8.18 17.08 -8.63
N VAL A 10 -7.64 16.93 -7.42
CA VAL A 10 -7.89 15.78 -6.56
C VAL A 10 -8.68 16.18 -5.33
N ALA A 11 -9.81 15.51 -5.12
CA ALA A 11 -10.63 15.63 -3.94
C ALA A 11 -10.94 14.27 -3.34
N PHE A 12 -11.25 14.26 -2.05
CA PHE A 12 -11.76 13.07 -1.37
C PHE A 12 -13.04 13.36 -0.61
N GLY A 13 -13.78 12.32 -0.22
CA GLY A 13 -14.99 12.50 0.57
C GLY A 13 -15.78 11.22 0.85
N PRO A 14 -17.03 11.37 1.31
CA PRO A 14 -17.92 10.24 1.58
C PRO A 14 -18.47 9.63 0.29
N ILE A 15 -19.15 8.51 0.42
CA ILE A 15 -19.86 7.88 -0.68
C ILE A 15 -20.90 8.86 -1.24
N PRO A 16 -20.96 9.09 -2.55
CA PRO A 16 -22.02 9.91 -3.13
C PRO A 16 -23.34 9.16 -3.04
N MET A 17 -24.39 9.81 -2.52
CA MET A 17 -25.75 9.27 -2.55
C MET A 17 -26.40 9.62 -3.88
N HIS A 18 -27.53 9.00 -4.25
CA HIS A 18 -28.20 9.28 -5.53
C HIS A 18 -28.43 10.78 -5.81
N VAL A 19 -28.76 11.56 -4.77
CA VAL A 19 -28.94 13.02 -4.89
C VAL A 19 -27.68 13.79 -5.27
N ASP A 20 -26.50 13.15 -5.17
CA ASP A 20 -25.19 13.72 -5.46
C ASP A 20 -24.66 13.30 -6.84
N TYR A 21 -25.32 12.37 -7.54
CA TYR A 21 -24.79 11.76 -8.75
C TYR A 21 -24.55 12.78 -9.87
N ASP A 22 -25.54 13.63 -10.16
CA ASP A 22 -25.40 14.72 -11.14
C ASP A 22 -24.31 15.72 -10.74
N ASP A 23 -24.08 15.91 -9.44
CA ASP A 23 -23.02 16.78 -8.93
C ASP A 23 -21.63 16.15 -9.12
N ILE A 24 -21.51 14.83 -8.93
CA ILE A 24 -20.29 14.07 -9.23
C ILE A 24 -19.96 14.16 -10.71
N VAL A 25 -20.91 13.82 -11.58
CA VAL A 25 -20.72 13.79 -13.04
C VAL A 25 -20.31 15.15 -13.59
N ARG A 26 -20.87 16.24 -13.07
CA ARG A 26 -20.50 17.60 -13.51
C ARG A 26 -19.12 18.05 -13.03
N LYS A 27 -18.60 17.46 -11.95
CA LYS A 27 -17.39 17.95 -11.26
C LYS A 27 -16.17 17.08 -11.48
N PHE A 28 -16.33 15.80 -11.80
CA PHE A 28 -15.25 14.84 -11.82
C PHE A 28 -15.24 14.05 -13.12
N ASP A 29 -14.05 13.68 -13.55
CA ASP A 29 -13.81 12.79 -14.69
C ASP A 29 -13.55 11.35 -14.22
N VAL A 30 -13.13 11.18 -12.96
CA VAL A 30 -12.76 9.90 -12.37
C VAL A 30 -13.33 9.75 -10.96
N VAL A 31 -13.91 8.59 -10.68
CA VAL A 31 -14.35 8.19 -9.34
C VAL A 31 -13.53 6.98 -8.88
N VAL A 32 -12.82 7.15 -7.76
CA VAL A 32 -12.07 6.08 -7.09
C VAL A 32 -12.86 5.64 -5.86
N SER A 33 -13.29 4.38 -5.84
CA SER A 33 -14.06 3.80 -4.75
C SER A 33 -13.21 2.83 -3.93
N LEU A 34 -13.14 3.08 -2.62
CA LEU A 34 -12.39 2.25 -1.66
C LEU A 34 -13.29 1.32 -0.82
N ILE A 35 -14.58 1.23 -1.16
CA ILE A 35 -15.55 0.44 -0.40
C ILE A 35 -15.58 -1.03 -0.87
N GLU A 36 -15.96 -1.93 0.01
CA GLU A 36 -16.12 -3.36 -0.27
C GLU A 36 -17.50 -3.67 -0.86
N ASP A 37 -17.63 -4.83 -1.52
CA ASP A 37 -18.88 -5.27 -2.19
C ASP A 37 -20.09 -5.33 -1.24
N GLU A 38 -19.87 -5.64 0.03
CA GLU A 38 -20.91 -5.58 1.05
C GLU A 38 -21.42 -4.14 1.25
N GLU A 39 -20.54 -3.15 1.19
CA GLU A 39 -20.90 -1.74 1.34
C GLU A 39 -21.67 -1.23 0.11
N TYR A 40 -21.30 -1.66 -1.11
CA TYR A 40 -22.11 -1.38 -2.31
C TYR A 40 -23.56 -1.86 -2.12
N ARG A 41 -23.74 -3.10 -1.66
CA ARG A 41 -25.06 -3.67 -1.40
C ARG A 41 -25.80 -2.96 -0.26
N ARG A 42 -25.10 -2.70 0.85
CA ARG A 42 -25.68 -2.08 2.05
C ARG A 42 -26.18 -0.66 1.81
N TYR A 43 -25.47 0.12 0.99
CA TYR A 43 -25.82 1.51 0.71
C TYR A 43 -26.60 1.69 -0.61
N HIS A 44 -26.94 0.59 -1.29
CA HIS A 44 -27.54 0.62 -2.64
C HIS A 44 -26.77 1.53 -3.60
N TYR A 45 -25.44 1.53 -3.47
CA TYR A 45 -24.57 2.37 -4.26
C TYR A 45 -24.25 1.63 -5.56
N ASP A 46 -24.56 2.26 -6.69
CA ASP A 46 -24.24 1.75 -8.01
C ASP A 46 -23.43 2.79 -8.79
N THR A 47 -22.27 2.36 -9.26
CA THR A 47 -21.34 3.20 -10.03
C THR A 47 -21.59 3.15 -11.53
N SER A 48 -22.48 2.26 -12.01
CA SER A 48 -22.83 2.12 -13.44
C SER A 48 -23.25 3.46 -14.05
N TYR A 49 -24.03 4.24 -13.31
CA TYR A 49 -24.45 5.59 -13.72
C TYR A 49 -23.26 6.52 -14.04
N PHE A 50 -22.15 6.42 -13.29
CA PHE A 50 -20.98 7.24 -13.59
C PHE A 50 -20.30 6.79 -14.87
N GLU A 51 -20.20 5.49 -15.10
CA GLU A 51 -19.62 4.90 -16.32
C GLU A 51 -20.48 5.26 -17.55
N ASP A 52 -21.81 5.15 -17.45
CA ASP A 52 -22.77 5.53 -18.48
C ASP A 52 -22.67 7.02 -18.87
N MET A 53 -22.33 7.86 -17.89
CA MET A 53 -22.10 9.30 -18.09
C MET A 53 -20.66 9.63 -18.52
N GLY A 54 -19.82 8.62 -18.76
CA GLY A 54 -18.47 8.75 -19.31
C GLY A 54 -17.35 8.95 -18.29
N LEU A 55 -17.62 8.80 -16.99
CA LEU A 55 -16.59 8.86 -15.95
C LEU A 55 -15.82 7.55 -15.88
N LYS A 56 -14.52 7.62 -15.63
CA LYS A 56 -13.72 6.43 -15.29
C LYS A 56 -13.99 6.04 -13.84
N VAL A 57 -14.39 4.80 -13.59
CA VAL A 57 -14.50 4.24 -12.24
C VAL A 57 -13.32 3.33 -11.95
N ILE A 58 -12.66 3.56 -10.81
CA ILE A 58 -11.56 2.72 -10.32
C ILE A 58 -11.97 2.17 -8.96
N LYS A 59 -11.88 0.86 -8.79
CA LYS A 59 -12.20 0.19 -7.52
C LYS A 59 -10.90 -0.30 -6.88
N LEU A 60 -10.72 0.04 -5.60
CA LEU A 60 -9.67 -0.53 -4.76
C LEU A 60 -10.27 -0.89 -3.38
N PRO A 61 -11.04 -1.99 -3.31
CA PRO A 61 -11.74 -2.39 -2.09
C PRO A 61 -10.80 -2.43 -0.90
N THR A 62 -11.17 -1.76 0.18
CA THR A 62 -10.41 -1.72 1.42
C THR A 62 -11.37 -1.88 2.58
N GLN A 63 -11.12 -2.86 3.44
CA GLN A 63 -11.92 -3.10 4.62
C GLN A 63 -12.03 -1.86 5.51
N ASP A 64 -13.20 -1.63 6.09
CA ASP A 64 -13.41 -0.47 6.96
C ASP A 64 -12.44 -0.46 8.15
N PHE A 65 -12.02 0.73 8.55
CA PHE A 65 -10.94 0.97 9.53
C PHE A 65 -9.55 0.39 9.18
N ARG A 66 -9.38 -0.31 8.06
CA ARG A 66 -8.07 -0.75 7.54
C ARG A 66 -7.45 0.29 6.62
N ALA A 67 -6.19 0.05 6.27
CA ALA A 67 -5.50 0.80 5.23
C ALA A 67 -5.52 0.04 3.90
N PRO A 68 -5.46 0.76 2.77
CA PRO A 68 -5.23 0.14 1.46
C PRO A 68 -3.95 -0.70 1.48
N LYS A 69 -3.97 -1.81 0.71
CA LYS A 69 -2.77 -2.62 0.52
C LYS A 69 -1.74 -1.82 -0.28
N LEU A 70 -0.50 -1.84 0.20
CA LEU A 70 0.58 -0.98 -0.26
C LEU A 70 0.82 -1.08 -1.76
N VAL A 71 0.98 -2.28 -2.35
CA VAL A 71 1.27 -2.41 -3.79
C VAL A 71 0.12 -1.91 -4.67
N PRO A 72 -1.14 -2.37 -4.49
CA PRO A 72 -2.28 -1.79 -5.20
C PRO A 72 -2.44 -0.29 -5.00
N ALA A 73 -2.18 0.21 -3.80
CA ALA A 73 -2.28 1.64 -3.52
C ALA A 73 -1.16 2.44 -4.22
N MET A 74 0.07 1.93 -4.33
CA MET A 74 1.14 2.58 -5.08
C MET A 74 0.81 2.71 -6.56
N TRP A 75 0.20 1.68 -7.16
CA TRP A 75 -0.37 1.77 -8.50
C TRP A 75 -1.45 2.85 -8.59
N LEU A 76 -2.42 2.84 -7.66
CA LEU A 76 -3.51 3.81 -7.65
C LEU A 76 -2.98 5.26 -7.51
N LEU A 77 -1.99 5.50 -6.65
CA LEU A 77 -1.37 6.81 -6.47
C LEU A 77 -0.71 7.29 -7.77
N GLY A 78 -0.05 6.40 -8.50
CA GLY A 78 0.51 6.68 -9.82
C GLY A 78 -0.57 6.96 -10.88
N GLU A 79 -1.68 6.23 -10.89
CA GLU A 79 -2.84 6.53 -11.74
C GLU A 79 -3.41 7.93 -11.44
N ILE A 80 -3.63 8.25 -10.16
CA ILE A 80 -4.15 9.56 -9.73
C ILE A 80 -3.17 10.67 -10.13
N LEU A 81 -1.86 10.47 -9.97
CA LEU A 81 -0.85 11.45 -10.38
C LEU A 81 -0.96 11.76 -11.89
N ARG A 82 -1.00 10.72 -12.71
CA ARG A 82 -1.11 10.85 -14.18
C ARG A 82 -2.42 11.52 -14.61
N MET A 83 -3.51 11.34 -13.85
CA MET A 83 -4.80 11.99 -14.09
C MET A 83 -4.75 13.47 -13.70
N ASP A 84 -4.21 13.79 -12.52
CA ASP A 84 -4.03 15.16 -12.06
C ASP A 84 -3.13 15.96 -13.02
N GLU A 85 -2.03 15.37 -13.50
CA GLU A 85 -1.13 15.98 -14.50
C GLU A 85 -1.82 16.26 -15.85
N LYS A 86 -2.86 15.50 -16.19
CA LYS A 86 -3.70 15.72 -17.38
C LYS A 86 -4.83 16.72 -17.14
N GLY A 87 -4.94 17.27 -15.93
CA GLY A 87 -6.04 18.14 -15.52
C GLY A 87 -7.37 17.43 -15.28
N MET A 88 -7.37 16.09 -15.17
CA MET A 88 -8.58 15.32 -14.89
C MET A 88 -8.94 15.44 -13.40
N LYS A 89 -10.21 15.72 -13.11
CA LYS A 89 -10.73 15.82 -11.76
C LYS A 89 -11.04 14.45 -11.18
N VAL A 90 -10.32 14.08 -10.13
CA VAL A 90 -10.41 12.77 -9.46
C VAL A 90 -11.11 12.90 -8.12
N TYR A 91 -12.14 12.08 -7.91
CA TYR A 91 -12.83 11.95 -6.63
C TYR A 91 -12.53 10.62 -5.96
N VAL A 92 -11.86 10.66 -4.80
CA VAL A 92 -11.56 9.45 -4.01
C VAL A 92 -12.53 9.33 -2.84
N HIS A 93 -13.28 8.24 -2.75
CA HIS A 93 -14.25 8.06 -1.68
C HIS A 93 -14.12 6.73 -0.93
N CYS A 94 -14.61 6.75 0.30
CA CYS A 94 -15.00 5.57 1.06
C CYS A 94 -16.43 5.82 1.58
N VAL A 95 -16.91 5.14 2.61
CA VAL A 95 -18.24 5.43 3.16
C VAL A 95 -18.29 6.82 3.82
N GLY A 96 -17.52 7.02 4.90
CA GLY A 96 -17.61 8.24 5.71
C GLY A 96 -16.72 9.42 5.25
N GLY A 97 -15.82 9.19 4.30
CA GLY A 97 -14.88 10.22 3.85
C GLY A 97 -13.83 10.63 4.88
N LEU A 98 -13.45 9.72 5.79
CA LEU A 98 -12.57 10.01 6.92
C LEU A 98 -11.32 9.10 6.90
N GLY A 99 -11.51 7.78 7.05
CA GLY A 99 -10.41 6.81 7.16
C GLY A 99 -9.73 6.50 5.82
N ARG A 100 -10.29 5.55 5.07
CA ARG A 100 -9.71 5.00 3.82
C ARG A 100 -9.40 6.10 2.79
N SER A 101 -10.39 6.91 2.42
CA SER A 101 -10.17 7.98 1.42
C SER A 101 -9.25 9.09 1.94
N GLY A 102 -9.31 9.40 3.25
CA GLY A 102 -8.35 10.33 3.88
C GLY A 102 -6.91 9.81 3.84
N SER A 103 -6.70 8.49 3.98
CA SER A 103 -5.38 7.88 3.90
C SER A 103 -4.80 7.90 2.48
N ILE A 104 -5.61 7.64 1.45
CA ILE A 104 -5.19 7.82 0.05
C ILE A 104 -4.91 9.29 -0.24
N ALA A 105 -5.75 10.21 0.22
CA ALA A 105 -5.54 11.65 0.07
C ALA A 105 -4.21 12.11 0.69
N ALA A 106 -3.88 11.63 1.90
CA ALA A 106 -2.64 11.97 2.56
C ALA A 106 -1.44 11.32 1.86
N ALA A 107 -1.55 10.04 1.52
CA ALA A 107 -0.52 9.33 0.77
C ALA A 107 -0.25 10.00 -0.59
N TYR A 108 -1.27 10.53 -1.25
CA TYR A 108 -1.15 11.27 -2.50
C TYR A 108 -0.38 12.58 -2.36
N LEU A 109 -0.64 13.34 -1.29
CA LEU A 109 0.15 14.55 -1.01
C LEU A 109 1.62 14.22 -0.77
N SER A 110 1.91 13.12 -0.07
CA SER A 110 3.28 12.61 0.04
C SER A 110 3.81 12.26 -1.35
N TYR A 111 3.10 11.41 -2.10
CA TYR A 111 3.52 10.87 -3.39
C TYR A 111 3.82 11.95 -4.43
N LYS A 112 2.95 12.96 -4.57
CA LYS A 112 3.11 14.04 -5.55
C LYS A 112 4.16 15.08 -5.17
N TYR A 113 4.25 15.45 -3.90
CA TYR A 113 5.03 16.63 -3.47
C TYR A 113 6.22 16.28 -2.56
N GLY A 114 6.45 15.00 -2.26
CA GLY A 114 7.44 14.58 -1.27
C GLY A 114 7.12 15.06 0.14
N LEU A 115 5.86 15.39 0.44
CA LEU A 115 5.47 15.85 1.77
C LEU A 115 5.73 14.74 2.80
N ASN A 116 6.35 15.11 3.92
CA ASN A 116 6.45 14.21 5.07
C ASN A 116 5.06 13.73 5.50
N HIS A 117 4.94 12.44 5.86
CA HIS A 117 3.67 11.79 6.18
C HIS A 117 2.84 12.53 7.25
N GLU A 118 3.47 13.05 8.32
CA GLU A 118 2.76 13.83 9.34
C GLU A 118 2.21 15.13 8.76
N LYS A 119 3.00 15.82 7.92
CA LYS A 119 2.56 17.04 7.23
C LYS A 119 1.39 16.74 6.30
N ALA A 120 1.47 15.66 5.52
CA ALA A 120 0.41 15.25 4.62
C ALA A 120 -0.90 14.93 5.38
N ILE A 121 -0.82 14.16 6.46
CA ILE A 121 -1.98 13.85 7.32
C ILE A 121 -2.56 15.15 7.91
N ARG A 122 -1.72 16.07 8.40
CA ARG A 122 -2.17 17.37 8.91
C ARG A 122 -2.90 18.19 7.85
N GLU A 123 -2.40 18.25 6.62
CA GLU A 123 -3.08 18.97 5.52
C GLU A 123 -4.46 18.37 5.22
N VAL A 124 -4.57 17.04 5.13
CA VAL A 124 -5.86 16.38 4.95
C VAL A 124 -6.81 16.67 6.12
N ARG A 125 -6.31 16.62 7.37
CA ARG A 125 -7.11 16.92 8.57
C ARG A 125 -7.56 18.39 8.63
N LYS A 126 -6.80 19.33 8.06
CA LYS A 126 -7.26 20.73 7.90
C LYS A 126 -8.46 20.84 6.96
N LYS A 127 -8.49 20.04 5.89
CA LYS A 127 -9.61 20.01 4.92
C LYS A 127 -10.83 19.28 5.50
N ARG A 128 -10.60 18.17 6.19
CA ARG A 128 -11.62 17.35 6.84
C ARG A 128 -11.12 16.87 8.21
N PRO A 129 -11.52 17.54 9.30
CA PRO A 129 -11.16 17.13 10.65
C PRO A 129 -11.56 15.67 10.93
N GLY A 130 -10.64 14.92 11.56
CA GLY A 130 -10.83 13.49 11.86
C GLY A 130 -10.44 12.52 10.74
N SER A 131 -9.93 13.00 9.60
CA SER A 131 -9.40 12.12 8.55
C SER A 131 -8.15 11.34 8.98
N VAL A 132 -7.95 10.17 8.37
CA VAL A 132 -6.94 9.16 8.76
C VAL A 132 -7.21 8.71 10.20
N GLN A 133 -8.16 7.79 10.36
CA GLN A 133 -8.81 7.47 11.64
C GLN A 133 -8.09 6.38 12.44
N ALA A 134 -7.34 5.51 11.78
CA ALA A 134 -6.69 4.37 12.39
C ALA A 134 -5.17 4.46 12.30
N ARG A 135 -4.46 3.94 13.31
CA ARG A 135 -2.99 3.87 13.32
C ARG A 135 -2.44 3.11 12.11
N GLU A 136 -3.15 2.10 11.62
CA GLU A 136 -2.76 1.36 10.41
C GLU A 136 -2.77 2.25 9.16
N GLN A 137 -3.72 3.20 9.08
CA GLN A 137 -3.80 4.17 7.98
C GLN A 137 -2.68 5.21 8.06
N GLU A 138 -2.33 5.67 9.27
CA GLU A 138 -1.17 6.55 9.45
C GLU A 138 0.14 5.86 9.02
N LYS A 139 0.33 4.60 9.44
CA LYS A 139 1.48 3.78 9.03
C LYS A 139 1.52 3.55 7.52
N PHE A 140 0.37 3.40 6.88
CA PHE A 140 0.30 3.30 5.42
C PHE A 140 0.85 4.57 4.74
N VAL A 141 0.43 5.77 5.17
CA VAL A 141 0.93 7.04 4.62
C VAL A 141 2.43 7.19 4.86
N GLU A 142 2.90 6.77 6.04
CA GLU A 142 4.31 6.73 6.41
C GLU A 142 5.13 5.82 5.47
N ARG A 143 4.66 4.59 5.19
CA ARG A 143 5.33 3.67 4.25
C ARG A 143 5.41 4.25 2.85
N VAL A 144 4.33 4.84 2.35
CA VAL A 144 4.33 5.52 1.05
C VAL A 144 5.41 6.60 1.03
N TYR A 145 5.47 7.47 2.05
CA TYR A 145 6.50 8.50 2.16
C TYR A 145 7.92 7.91 2.17
N LYS A 146 8.16 6.83 2.91
CA LYS A 146 9.47 6.16 2.98
C LYS A 146 9.92 5.61 1.62
N ILE A 147 8.99 5.03 0.87
CA ILE A 147 9.23 4.48 -0.47
C ILE A 147 9.59 5.60 -1.45
N ILE A 148 8.76 6.65 -1.55
CA ILE A 148 8.98 7.73 -2.54
C ILE A 148 10.21 8.59 -2.25
N LYS A 149 10.69 8.62 -0.99
CA LYS A 149 11.94 9.32 -0.64
C LYS A 149 13.17 8.67 -1.26
N ARG A 150 13.04 7.42 -1.70
CA ARG A 150 14.15 6.59 -2.17
C ARG A 150 13.93 6.12 -3.61
N CYS A 151 12.67 6.03 -4.06
CA CYS A 151 12.29 5.62 -5.39
C CYS A 151 11.46 6.67 -6.12
N ARG A 152 11.75 6.88 -7.40
CA ARG A 152 10.96 7.77 -8.26
C ARG A 152 9.57 7.21 -8.52
N GLU A 153 8.58 8.08 -8.50
CA GLU A 153 7.17 7.78 -8.73
C GLU A 153 6.90 7.05 -10.05
N ASP A 154 7.59 7.42 -11.13
CA ASP A 154 7.39 6.80 -12.45
C ASP A 154 7.86 5.34 -12.51
N ILE A 155 8.92 5.01 -11.77
CA ILE A 155 9.44 3.65 -11.63
C ILE A 155 8.47 2.83 -10.79
N LEU A 156 8.07 3.37 -9.63
CA LEU A 156 7.12 2.73 -8.71
C LEU A 156 5.80 2.38 -9.39
N TYR A 157 5.26 3.31 -10.18
CA TYR A 157 4.03 3.11 -10.93
C TYR A 157 4.16 1.98 -11.95
N LYS A 158 5.19 2.02 -12.81
CA LYS A 158 5.40 1.00 -13.86
C LYS A 158 5.55 -0.39 -13.26
N LYS A 159 6.38 -0.51 -12.23
CA LYS A 159 6.63 -1.78 -11.53
C LYS A 159 5.39 -2.31 -10.84
N SER A 160 4.63 -1.44 -10.16
CA SER A 160 3.35 -1.84 -9.54
C SER A 160 2.33 -2.31 -10.58
N LEU A 161 2.23 -1.62 -11.72
CA LEU A 161 1.33 -2.00 -12.82
C LEU A 161 1.72 -3.35 -13.45
N GLU A 162 3.00 -3.53 -13.75
CA GLU A 162 3.52 -4.81 -14.27
C GLU A 162 3.22 -5.97 -13.31
N PHE A 163 3.41 -5.75 -12.02
CA PHE A 163 3.15 -6.73 -10.97
C PHE A 163 1.67 -7.11 -10.89
N LEU A 164 0.78 -6.11 -10.83
CA LEU A 164 -0.67 -6.32 -10.78
C LEU A 164 -1.22 -7.06 -12.01
N ASN A 165 -0.62 -6.86 -13.18
CA ASN A 165 -1.07 -7.51 -14.41
C ASN A 165 -0.64 -8.98 -14.52
N LYS A 166 0.37 -9.43 -13.76
CA LYS A 166 0.92 -10.78 -13.87
C LYS A 166 0.39 -11.77 -12.84
N LEU A 167 -0.24 -11.30 -11.78
CA LEU A 167 -0.52 -12.11 -10.59
C LEU A 167 -1.99 -12.14 -10.21
N SER A 168 -2.41 -13.22 -9.56
CA SER A 168 -3.74 -13.29 -8.96
C SER A 168 -3.87 -12.34 -7.77
N GLU A 169 -5.11 -11.94 -7.47
CA GLU A 169 -5.40 -11.01 -6.38
C GLU A 169 -4.84 -11.50 -5.02
N ASP A 170 -5.01 -12.78 -4.71
CA ASP A 170 -4.50 -13.36 -3.45
C ASP A 170 -2.99 -13.22 -3.30
N ILE A 171 -2.24 -13.47 -4.39
CA ILE A 171 -0.77 -13.32 -4.40
C ILE A 171 -0.40 -11.85 -4.22
N VAL A 172 -1.12 -10.93 -4.88
CA VAL A 172 -0.90 -9.48 -4.73
C VAL A 172 -1.09 -9.03 -3.27
N LEU A 173 -2.14 -9.52 -2.60
CA LEU A 173 -2.42 -9.18 -1.21
C LEU A 173 -1.32 -9.68 -0.26
N THR A 174 -0.80 -10.88 -0.52
CA THR A 174 0.28 -11.50 0.25
C THR A 174 1.60 -10.76 0.07
N VAL A 175 2.04 -10.56 -1.18
CA VAL A 175 3.26 -9.79 -1.48
C VAL A 175 3.15 -8.37 -0.94
N SER A 176 2.00 -7.71 -1.10
CA SER A 176 1.83 -6.36 -0.55
C SER A 176 1.99 -6.32 0.98
N THR A 177 1.71 -7.42 1.67
CA THR A 177 1.92 -7.55 3.12
C THR A 177 3.41 -7.75 3.43
N ALA A 178 4.10 -8.63 2.69
CA ALA A 178 5.55 -8.82 2.81
C ALA A 178 6.32 -7.52 2.56
N VAL A 179 5.96 -6.77 1.50
CA VAL A 179 6.51 -5.43 1.22
C VAL A 179 6.33 -4.48 2.41
N SER A 180 5.17 -4.52 3.07
CA SER A 180 4.89 -3.64 4.21
C SER A 180 5.72 -4.01 5.44
N VAL A 181 5.94 -5.31 5.68
CA VAL A 181 6.84 -5.82 6.72
C VAL A 181 8.26 -5.37 6.42
N TYR A 182 8.71 -5.54 5.17
CA TYR A 182 10.03 -5.16 4.73
C TYR A 182 10.33 -3.67 4.98
N VAL A 183 9.42 -2.78 4.55
CA VAL A 183 9.58 -1.33 4.77
C VAL A 183 9.63 -0.98 6.27
N ASP A 184 8.91 -1.71 7.12
CA ASP A 184 8.95 -1.49 8.57
C ASP A 184 10.24 -2.02 9.21
N ILE A 185 10.74 -3.18 8.78
CA ILE A 185 12.00 -3.76 9.28
C ILE A 185 13.18 -2.90 8.84
N ALA A 186 13.24 -2.54 7.57
CA ALA A 186 14.21 -1.63 7.00
C ALA A 186 14.43 -0.42 7.91
N ASP A 187 13.36 0.27 8.24
CA ASP A 187 13.39 1.49 9.05
C ASP A 187 13.92 1.31 10.48
N VAL A 188 13.85 0.11 11.05
CA VAL A 188 14.40 -0.19 12.38
C VAL A 188 15.91 -0.38 12.32
N PHE A 189 16.43 -0.83 11.17
CA PHE A 189 17.81 -1.28 11.07
C PHE A 189 18.79 -0.29 10.47
N THR A 190 18.36 0.69 9.67
CA THR A 190 19.32 1.69 9.18
C THR A 190 18.74 3.09 8.95
N GLU A 191 19.66 4.06 8.98
CA GLU A 191 19.46 5.42 8.48
C GLU A 191 19.88 5.57 7.00
N ASN A 192 20.08 4.47 6.25
CA ASN A 192 20.79 4.46 4.95
C ASN A 192 19.83 4.63 3.73
N PRO A 193 20.24 5.27 2.61
CA PRO A 193 19.39 5.47 1.43
C PRO A 193 19.18 4.26 0.50
N GLU A 194 19.92 3.15 0.66
CA GLU A 194 19.99 2.01 -0.29
C GLU A 194 18.74 1.08 -0.31
N TYR A 195 17.69 1.37 0.46
CA TYR A 195 16.44 0.57 0.50
C TYR A 195 15.61 0.55 -0.78
N CYS A 196 15.84 1.51 -1.68
CA CYS A 196 15.14 1.57 -2.96
C CYS A 196 15.41 0.31 -3.77
N ASP A 197 16.67 -0.13 -3.78
CA ASP A 197 17.11 -1.26 -4.58
C ASP A 197 16.55 -2.57 -4.06
N VAL A 198 16.18 -2.63 -2.78
CA VAL A 198 15.55 -3.82 -2.20
C VAL A 198 14.05 -3.87 -2.43
N TYR A 199 13.33 -2.74 -2.30
CA TYR A 199 11.91 -2.67 -2.70
C TYR A 199 11.74 -2.92 -4.21
N LEU A 200 12.59 -2.27 -5.03
CA LEU A 200 12.63 -2.46 -6.48
C LEU A 200 13.20 -3.82 -6.88
N GLY A 201 14.11 -4.38 -6.10
CA GLY A 201 14.68 -5.71 -6.27
C GLY A 201 13.62 -6.77 -6.02
N MET A 202 12.84 -6.65 -4.94
CA MET A 202 11.78 -7.61 -4.63
C MET A 202 10.69 -7.57 -5.70
N ILE A 203 10.23 -6.37 -6.07
CA ILE A 203 9.27 -6.22 -7.17
C ILE A 203 9.89 -6.64 -8.51
N GLY A 204 11.18 -6.37 -8.73
CA GLY A 204 11.92 -6.72 -9.94
C GLY A 204 12.09 -8.23 -10.13
N GLU A 205 12.54 -8.95 -9.12
CA GLU A 205 12.70 -10.41 -9.12
C GLU A 205 11.36 -11.13 -9.26
N LEU A 206 10.32 -10.63 -8.60
CA LEU A 206 8.94 -11.11 -8.79
C LEU A 206 8.48 -10.89 -10.25
N ILE A 207 8.67 -9.69 -10.82
CA ILE A 207 8.27 -9.40 -12.20
C ILE A 207 9.08 -10.21 -13.23
N GLU A 208 10.36 -10.48 -12.97
CA GLU A 208 11.24 -11.27 -13.86
C GLU A 208 10.93 -12.76 -13.83
N GLY A 209 10.01 -13.22 -12.97
CA GLY A 209 9.62 -14.64 -12.90
C GLY A 209 10.74 -15.55 -12.42
N LYS A 210 11.75 -14.98 -11.74
CA LYS A 210 12.78 -15.75 -11.01
C LYS A 210 12.21 -16.41 -9.77
N VAL A 211 11.00 -16.01 -9.37
CA VAL A 211 10.19 -16.62 -8.32
C VAL A 211 9.17 -17.54 -8.99
N ASN A 212 9.23 -18.85 -8.70
CA ASN A 212 8.27 -19.82 -9.24
C ASN A 212 6.91 -19.66 -8.56
N TYR A 213 5.84 -19.54 -9.36
CA TYR A 213 4.50 -19.21 -8.89
C TYR A 213 3.56 -20.42 -8.69
N SER A 214 3.97 -21.61 -9.09
CA SER A 214 3.05 -22.75 -9.25
C SER A 214 2.95 -23.69 -8.05
N GLU A 215 3.96 -23.77 -7.19
CA GLU A 215 3.98 -24.64 -6.00
C GLU A 215 4.95 -24.01 -5.02
N SER A 216 4.49 -23.48 -3.88
CA SER A 216 5.25 -22.67 -2.93
C SER A 216 5.97 -21.45 -3.55
N ILE A 217 5.75 -20.24 -3.03
CA ILE A 217 6.66 -19.13 -3.33
C ILE A 217 7.93 -19.41 -2.52
N ASP A 218 8.80 -20.24 -3.09
CA ASP A 218 10.20 -20.34 -2.70
C ASP A 218 10.88 -19.14 -3.36
N MET A 219 10.80 -17.98 -2.70
CA MET A 219 11.66 -16.87 -3.09
C MET A 219 13.08 -17.33 -2.81
N ASP A 220 13.84 -17.62 -3.86
CA ASP A 220 15.26 -17.97 -3.78
C ASP A 220 16.06 -16.72 -3.36
N LEU A 221 15.89 -16.35 -2.09
CA LEU A 221 16.27 -15.10 -1.44
C LEU A 221 17.79 -14.94 -1.29
N VAL A 222 18.59 -15.84 -1.85
CA VAL A 222 20.06 -15.85 -1.73
C VAL A 222 20.71 -14.67 -2.49
N SER A 223 20.10 -14.16 -3.56
CA SER A 223 20.52 -12.90 -4.22
C SER A 223 20.09 -11.69 -3.40
N PHE A 224 18.83 -11.68 -3.00
CA PHE A 224 18.21 -10.60 -2.23
C PHE A 224 18.85 -10.38 -0.86
N SER A 225 19.26 -11.47 -0.20
CA SER A 225 19.90 -11.48 1.10
C SER A 225 21.30 -10.88 1.06
N LYS A 226 22.04 -11.06 -0.04
CA LYS A 226 23.36 -10.47 -0.25
C LYS A 226 23.29 -8.96 -0.42
N ASP A 227 22.36 -8.47 -1.24
CA ASP A 227 22.18 -7.03 -1.45
C ASP A 227 21.65 -6.37 -0.16
N LEU A 228 20.82 -7.08 0.61
CA LEU A 228 20.32 -6.65 1.91
C LEU A 228 21.42 -6.65 3.00
N GLY A 229 22.24 -7.69 3.08
CA GLY A 229 23.36 -7.76 4.03
C GLY A 229 24.39 -6.66 3.79
N ALA A 230 24.64 -6.33 2.51
CA ALA A 230 25.47 -5.20 2.13
C ALA A 230 24.85 -3.86 2.55
N ALA A 231 23.55 -3.63 2.30
CA ALA A 231 22.87 -2.37 2.66
C ALA A 231 22.66 -2.18 4.18
N LEU A 232 22.50 -3.28 4.94
CA LEU A 232 22.33 -3.30 6.40
C LEU A 232 23.68 -3.33 7.16
N GLY A 233 24.81 -3.25 6.44
CA GLY A 233 26.16 -3.11 7.01
C GLY A 233 26.66 -4.33 7.77
N ASP A 234 26.53 -5.52 7.17
CA ASP A 234 27.01 -6.81 7.72
C ASP A 234 26.35 -7.28 9.03
N LYS A 235 25.25 -6.64 9.46
CA LYS A 235 24.54 -7.00 10.70
C LYS A 235 23.51 -8.13 10.54
N PHE A 236 23.14 -8.41 9.29
CA PHE A 236 22.18 -9.45 8.91
C PHE A 236 22.65 -10.12 7.62
N SER A 237 22.44 -11.43 7.50
CA SER A 237 22.79 -12.18 6.30
C SER A 237 21.58 -12.65 5.49
N CYS A 238 20.36 -12.67 6.06
CA CYS A 238 19.17 -13.06 5.30
C CYS A 238 17.85 -12.66 5.96
N ILE A 239 16.84 -12.28 5.15
CA ILE A 239 15.42 -12.34 5.52
C ILE A 239 14.77 -13.32 4.55
N LEU A 240 14.64 -14.60 4.91
CA LEU A 240 13.89 -15.52 4.07
C LEU A 240 12.39 -15.29 4.30
N PHE A 241 11.61 -15.16 3.23
CA PHE A 241 10.16 -15.27 3.21
C PHE A 241 9.83 -16.52 2.37
N ASN A 242 9.58 -17.65 3.03
CA ASN A 242 8.88 -18.73 2.36
C ASN A 242 7.40 -18.39 2.41
N ILE A 243 6.76 -18.26 1.24
CA ILE A 243 5.31 -18.05 1.15
C ILE A 243 4.74 -19.28 0.45
N ASP A 244 4.70 -20.41 1.15
CA ASP A 244 3.88 -21.52 0.68
C ASP A 244 2.39 -21.12 0.83
N SER A 245 1.51 -21.83 0.13
CA SER A 245 0.06 -21.81 0.30
C SER A 245 -0.42 -21.81 1.76
N ASP A 246 0.46 -22.20 2.69
CA ASP A 246 0.15 -22.61 4.04
C ASP A 246 1.04 -22.00 5.16
N GLU A 247 2.14 -21.30 4.86
CA GLU A 247 3.03 -20.78 5.89
C GLU A 247 3.79 -19.53 5.40
N ILE A 248 4.00 -18.55 6.29
CA ILE A 248 4.96 -17.47 6.08
C ILE A 248 6.09 -17.66 7.07
N THR A 249 7.25 -18.13 6.60
CA THR A 249 8.44 -18.26 7.43
C THR A 249 9.34 -17.05 7.24
N LEU A 250 9.62 -16.33 8.33
CA LEU A 250 10.62 -15.26 8.39
C LEU A 250 11.88 -15.82 9.05
N ILE A 251 12.97 -15.98 8.28
CA ILE A 251 14.28 -16.36 8.84
C ILE A 251 15.16 -15.13 8.89
N LEU A 252 15.54 -14.75 10.11
CA LEU A 252 16.43 -13.62 10.37
C LEU A 252 17.76 -14.16 10.91
N GLU A 253 18.81 -14.07 10.11
CA GLU A 253 20.18 -14.34 10.58
C GLU A 253 20.77 -13.03 11.12
N CYS A 254 20.99 -12.94 12.43
CA CYS A 254 21.41 -11.70 13.11
C CYS A 254 22.73 -11.87 13.87
N PHE A 255 23.70 -10.98 13.64
CA PHE A 255 25.02 -11.05 14.26
C PHE A 255 25.12 -10.34 15.63
N SER A 256 24.21 -9.44 16.00
CA SER A 256 23.97 -8.98 17.39
C SER A 256 22.99 -7.78 17.52
N TYR A 257 22.27 -7.75 18.65
CA TYR A 257 21.57 -6.60 19.28
C TYR A 257 20.23 -6.09 18.68
N CYS A 258 19.23 -6.94 18.41
CA CYS A 258 17.88 -6.40 18.18
C CYS A 258 16.66 -7.31 18.51
N GLU A 259 16.80 -8.26 19.44
CA GLU A 259 15.72 -9.21 19.76
C GLU A 259 14.39 -8.53 20.13
N ALA A 260 14.41 -7.50 20.98
CA ALA A 260 13.19 -6.90 21.52
C ALA A 260 12.39 -6.10 20.46
N GLU A 261 13.07 -5.30 19.65
CA GLU A 261 12.42 -4.46 18.62
C GLU A 261 11.97 -5.31 17.42
N LEU A 262 12.76 -6.31 17.02
CA LEU A 262 12.32 -7.33 16.05
C LEU A 262 11.11 -8.08 16.56
N SER A 263 11.15 -8.60 17.79
CA SER A 263 10.03 -9.34 18.37
C SER A 263 8.76 -8.50 18.39
N MET A 264 8.84 -7.21 18.72
CA MET A 264 7.68 -6.32 18.68
C MET A 264 7.12 -6.09 17.27
N ILE A 265 7.98 -5.97 16.25
CA ILE A 265 7.55 -5.84 14.84
C ILE A 265 6.90 -7.15 14.39
N LEU A 266 7.57 -8.27 14.65
CA LEU A 266 7.13 -9.61 14.27
C LEU A 266 5.82 -9.98 14.97
N GLU A 267 5.65 -9.70 16.26
CA GLU A 267 4.43 -9.95 17.02
C GLU A 267 3.26 -9.07 16.52
N LYS A 268 3.52 -7.79 16.21
CA LYS A 268 2.53 -6.92 15.56
C LYS A 268 2.06 -7.49 14.22
N TYR A 269 2.96 -8.10 13.45
CA TYR A 269 2.61 -8.72 12.17
C TYR A 269 2.07 -10.13 12.32
N ARG A 270 2.38 -10.85 13.40
CA ARG A 270 1.87 -12.18 13.71
C ARG A 270 0.35 -12.20 13.68
N ASP A 271 -0.30 -11.21 14.30
CA ASP A 271 -1.76 -11.05 14.32
C ASP A 271 -2.37 -10.66 12.96
N VAL A 272 -1.63 -9.92 12.13
CA VAL A 272 -2.09 -9.48 10.81
C VAL A 272 -1.96 -10.61 9.78
N LEU A 273 -0.87 -11.37 9.89
CA LEU A 273 -0.57 -12.53 9.07
C LEU A 273 -1.46 -13.71 9.49
N SER A 274 -1.67 -13.96 10.79
CA SER A 274 -2.46 -15.11 11.30
C SER A 274 -3.94 -15.01 11.04
N ARG A 275 -4.44 -13.81 10.73
CA ARG A 275 -5.84 -13.55 10.34
C ARG A 275 -6.07 -13.64 8.83
N LYS A 276 -5.00 -13.72 8.02
CA LYS A 276 -5.08 -13.70 6.54
C LYS A 276 -4.51 -14.95 5.88
N VAL A 277 -3.66 -15.68 6.59
CA VAL A 277 -3.28 -17.05 6.27
C VAL A 277 -4.07 -17.93 7.23
N SER A 278 -4.77 -18.94 6.76
CA SER A 278 -5.56 -19.87 7.59
C SER A 278 -4.68 -20.79 8.46
N LYS A 279 -3.37 -20.52 8.54
CA LYS A 279 -2.32 -21.48 8.91
C LYS A 279 -1.14 -20.78 9.61
N GLU A 280 -0.26 -21.60 10.18
CA GLU A 280 0.77 -21.26 11.16
C GLU A 280 1.80 -20.26 10.58
N ILE A 281 2.26 -19.31 11.39
CA ILE A 281 3.35 -18.39 11.04
C ILE A 281 4.48 -18.68 11.99
N SER A 282 5.55 -19.29 11.47
CA SER A 282 6.79 -19.45 12.19
C SER A 282 7.72 -18.28 11.90
N VAL A 283 8.26 -17.69 12.96
CA VAL A 283 9.37 -16.75 12.84
C VAL A 283 10.53 -17.39 13.56
N THR A 284 11.57 -17.73 12.79
CA THR A 284 12.76 -18.39 13.33
C THR A 284 13.90 -17.38 13.24
N VAL A 285 14.38 -16.96 14.40
CA VAL A 285 15.61 -16.18 14.48
C VAL A 285 16.72 -17.18 14.69
N GLU A 286 17.59 -17.34 13.69
CA GLU A 286 18.76 -18.22 13.78
C GLU A 286 19.96 -17.36 14.19
N TYR A 287 20.59 -17.76 15.30
CA TYR A 287 21.78 -17.11 15.83
C TYR A 287 23.01 -17.90 15.36
N PHE A 288 23.96 -17.22 14.71
CA PHE A 288 25.25 -17.77 14.31
C PHE A 288 26.41 -17.01 14.97
#